data_AF-A0A520GSH0-F1
#
_entry.id   AF-A0A520GSH0-F1
#
_cell.length_a   1.000
_cell.length_b   1.000
_cell.length_c   1.000
_cell.angle_alpha   90.00
_cell.angle_beta   90.00
_cell.angle_gamma   90.00
#
_symmetry.space_group_name_H-M   'P 1'
#
loop_
_entity.id
_entity.type
_entity.pdbx_description
1 polymer ?
#
loop_
_entity_poly.entity_id
_entity_poly.type
_entity_poly.pdbx_seq_one_letter_code
_entity_poly.pdbx_strand_id
1 'polypeptide(L)'
;MRTKKIRIPLLVVTALLLFPFSGMAKDFSEEVKGLQSVLDKVYDEMIPLCKDLMSVAMGIAGFGALWYIASRVWGNIARAESIDLYPLMRPFALGLAIMFFPAVLGVMNGVLKPTVLGTNAMVKDSDKAIKALLLQKELELKKTTKWKALVGEDGLGDRKEWYKYTHPKEVEEGKEESWYAAIGNNILFWADKQDYKMRQGFKKFLSEVLQLGYYAASLCINTVRTFFLIVLAILGPLVFGFAVFDGLQHTLSVWIARYIN
;
A
#
# COMPACT_ATOMS: atom_id res chain seq x y z
N MET A 1 55.95 -27.76 -11.39
CA MET A 1 55.29 -26.49 -11.01
C MET A 1 54.35 -26.01 -12.13
N ARG A 2 53.05 -26.39 -12.15
CA ARG A 2 52.10 -25.89 -13.17
C ARG A 2 50.61 -26.13 -12.82
N THR A 3 50.11 -25.60 -11.71
CA THR A 3 48.66 -25.75 -11.37
C THR A 3 47.98 -24.50 -10.80
N LYS A 4 48.70 -23.40 -10.54
CA LYS A 4 48.13 -22.20 -9.89
C LYS A 4 47.36 -21.23 -10.82
N LYS A 5 47.52 -21.31 -12.15
CA LYS A 5 46.93 -20.30 -13.07
C LYS A 5 45.44 -20.53 -13.43
N ILE A 6 44.90 -21.74 -13.27
CA ILE A 6 43.51 -22.06 -13.68
C ILE A 6 42.48 -21.72 -12.57
N ARG A 7 42.92 -21.62 -11.31
CA ARG A 7 42.00 -21.37 -10.17
C ARG A 7 41.50 -19.92 -10.08
N ILE A 8 42.28 -18.96 -10.59
CA ILE A 8 41.96 -17.53 -10.54
C ILE A 8 40.83 -17.15 -11.52
N PRO A 9 40.83 -17.55 -12.81
CA PRO A 9 39.72 -17.23 -13.71
C PRO A 9 38.42 -17.94 -13.31
N LEU A 10 38.49 -19.16 -12.75
CA LEU A 10 37.30 -19.88 -12.29
C LEU A 10 36.64 -19.19 -11.09
N LEU A 11 37.43 -18.64 -10.15
CA LEU A 11 36.96 -17.86 -9.01
C LEU A 11 36.34 -16.51 -9.42
N VAL A 12 36.92 -15.85 -10.43
CA VAL A 12 36.40 -14.58 -10.95
C VAL A 12 35.08 -14.79 -11.70
N VAL A 13 34.96 -15.87 -12.48
CA VAL A 13 33.71 -16.19 -13.20
C VAL A 13 32.60 -16.62 -12.24
N THR A 14 32.90 -17.36 -11.16
CA THR A 14 31.91 -17.68 -10.12
C THR A 14 31.52 -16.46 -9.30
N ALA A 15 32.44 -15.54 -9.01
CA ALA A 15 32.12 -14.26 -8.36
C ALA A 15 31.24 -13.37 -9.26
N LEU A 16 31.49 -13.31 -10.56
CA LEU A 16 30.68 -12.54 -11.52
C LEU A 16 29.28 -13.12 -11.75
N LEU A 17 29.13 -14.44 -11.69
CA LEU A 17 27.82 -15.11 -11.80
C LEU A 17 26.99 -15.03 -10.50
N LEU A 18 27.64 -14.90 -9.34
CA LEU A 18 26.95 -14.75 -8.05
C LEU A 18 26.66 -13.28 -7.68
N PHE A 19 27.40 -12.33 -8.24
CA PHE A 19 27.17 -10.89 -8.07
C PHE A 19 25.75 -10.40 -8.45
N PRO A 20 25.14 -10.85 -9.57
CA PRO A 20 23.75 -10.47 -9.87
C PRO A 20 22.73 -11.10 -8.91
N PHE A 21 23.09 -12.18 -8.20
CA PHE A 21 22.20 -12.82 -7.23
C PHE A 21 22.09 -12.01 -5.93
N SER A 22 23.12 -11.23 -5.58
CA SER A 22 23.08 -10.29 -4.45
C SER A 22 22.41 -8.95 -4.78
N GLY A 23 22.19 -8.67 -6.08
CA GLY A 23 21.51 -7.45 -6.55
C GLY A 23 19.98 -7.55 -6.66
N MET A 24 19.40 -8.74 -6.46
CA MET A 24 17.93 -8.94 -6.53
C MET A 24 17.19 -8.69 -5.21
N ALA A 25 17.89 -8.27 -4.15
CA ALA A 25 17.27 -7.76 -2.93
C ALA A 25 17.02 -6.24 -3.04
N LYS A 26 16.41 -5.79 -4.15
CA LYS A 26 15.82 -4.45 -4.17
C LYS A 26 14.50 -4.58 -3.42
N ASP A 27 14.40 -3.94 -2.27
CA ASP A 27 13.23 -4.03 -1.39
C ASP A 27 12.00 -3.54 -2.16
N PHE A 28 11.17 -4.47 -2.62
CA PHE A 28 9.98 -4.23 -3.45
C PHE A 28 9.03 -3.20 -2.81
N SER A 29 9.10 -3.04 -1.48
CA SER A 29 8.38 -2.00 -0.74
C SER A 29 8.73 -0.57 -1.16
N GLU A 30 9.99 -0.28 -1.52
CA GLU A 30 10.40 1.07 -1.96
C GLU A 30 9.87 1.40 -3.35
N GLU A 31 9.82 0.42 -4.24
CA GLU A 31 9.32 0.61 -5.61
C GLU A 31 7.80 0.85 -5.60
N VAL A 32 7.06 0.12 -4.77
CA VAL A 32 5.61 0.32 -4.59
C VAL A 32 5.30 1.69 -3.98
N LYS A 33 6.11 2.18 -3.04
CA LYS A 33 5.99 3.56 -2.54
C LYS A 33 6.26 4.60 -3.62
N GLY A 34 7.21 4.33 -4.51
CA GLY A 34 7.46 5.16 -5.70
C GLY A 34 6.22 5.27 -6.59
N LEU A 35 5.53 4.16 -6.85
CA LEU A 35 4.29 4.15 -7.64
C LEU A 35 3.14 4.90 -6.95
N GLN A 36 3.03 4.82 -5.62
CA GLN A 36 2.05 5.62 -4.87
C GLN A 36 2.31 7.12 -5.04
N SER A 37 3.57 7.56 -5.03
CA SER A 37 3.92 8.96 -5.28
C SER A 37 3.63 9.41 -6.72
N VAL A 38 3.76 8.53 -7.71
CA VAL A 38 3.38 8.83 -9.10
C VAL A 38 1.88 9.11 -9.18
N LEU A 39 1.06 8.37 -8.45
CA LEU A 39 -0.38 8.55 -8.43
C LEU A 39 -0.80 9.90 -7.83
N ASP A 40 -0.08 10.38 -6.80
CA ASP A 40 -0.28 11.73 -6.25
C ASP A 40 0.06 12.82 -7.27
N LYS A 41 1.14 12.62 -8.06
CA LYS A 41 1.48 13.56 -9.14
C LYS A 41 0.42 13.60 -10.23
N VAL A 42 -0.15 12.45 -10.60
CA VAL A 42 -1.24 12.39 -11.57
C VAL A 42 -2.46 13.17 -11.05
N TYR A 43 -2.76 13.11 -9.75
CA TYR A 43 -3.81 13.95 -9.16
C TYR A 43 -3.53 15.44 -9.35
N ASP A 44 -2.32 15.90 -9.00
CA ASP A 44 -1.92 17.31 -9.13
C ASP A 44 -1.94 17.79 -10.59
N GLU A 45 -1.52 16.93 -11.53
CA GLU A 45 -1.54 17.22 -12.97
C GLU A 45 -2.96 17.24 -13.57
N MET A 46 -3.93 16.58 -12.94
CA MET A 46 -5.32 16.52 -13.41
C MET A 46 -6.21 17.66 -12.88
N ILE A 47 -5.84 18.33 -11.78
CA ILE A 47 -6.54 19.52 -11.27
C ILE A 47 -6.75 20.63 -12.31
N PRO A 48 -5.79 20.97 -13.20
CA PRO A 48 -6.01 22.00 -14.21
C PRO A 48 -7.12 21.67 -15.23
N LEU A 49 -7.49 20.39 -15.42
CA LEU A 49 -8.63 20.00 -16.28
C LEU A 49 -9.98 20.47 -15.71
N CYS A 50 -10.06 20.71 -14.40
CA CYS A 50 -11.25 21.29 -13.77
C CYS A 50 -11.55 22.70 -14.32
N LYS A 51 -10.54 23.42 -14.83
CA LYS A 51 -10.69 24.81 -15.30
C LYS A 51 -11.64 24.94 -16.48
N ASP A 52 -11.61 23.99 -17.41
CA ASP A 52 -12.51 23.99 -18.56
C ASP A 52 -13.94 23.74 -18.11
N LEU A 53 -14.15 22.77 -17.21
CA LEU A 53 -15.47 22.49 -16.64
C LEU A 53 -15.99 23.63 -15.74
N MET A 54 -15.12 24.39 -15.08
CA MET A 54 -15.52 25.57 -14.30
C MET A 54 -16.23 26.60 -15.17
N SER A 55 -15.77 26.82 -16.41
CA SER A 55 -16.39 27.78 -17.32
C SER A 55 -17.81 27.35 -17.71
N VAL A 56 -18.00 26.07 -18.03
CA VAL A 56 -19.31 25.48 -18.35
C VAL A 56 -20.23 25.52 -17.13
N ALA A 57 -19.71 25.12 -15.97
CA ALA A 57 -20.44 25.18 -14.71
C ALA A 57 -20.89 26.59 -14.35
N MET A 58 -20.06 27.61 -14.60
CA MET A 58 -20.41 29.00 -14.37
C MET A 58 -21.54 29.48 -15.28
N GLY A 59 -21.56 29.04 -16.54
CA GLY A 59 -22.68 29.30 -17.45
C GLY A 59 -24.00 28.68 -16.97
N ILE A 60 -23.96 27.41 -16.54
CA ILE A 60 -25.12 26.70 -15.97
C ILE A 60 -25.58 27.38 -14.68
N ALA A 61 -24.64 27.72 -13.79
CA ALA A 61 -24.92 28.42 -12.55
C ALA A 61 -25.52 29.81 -12.78
N GLY A 62 -25.02 30.55 -13.78
CA GLY A 62 -25.54 31.86 -14.16
C GLY A 62 -26.99 31.79 -14.65
N PHE A 63 -27.29 30.83 -15.53
CA PHE A 63 -28.67 30.59 -15.97
C PHE A 63 -29.57 30.17 -14.79
N GLY A 64 -29.10 29.24 -13.95
CA GLY A 64 -29.81 28.82 -12.75
C GLY A 64 -30.07 29.97 -11.78
N ALA A 65 -29.09 30.87 -11.58
CA ALA A 65 -29.20 32.04 -10.73
C ALA A 65 -30.25 33.02 -11.25
N LEU A 66 -30.25 33.31 -12.55
CA LEU A 66 -31.26 34.16 -13.18
C LEU A 66 -32.67 33.60 -12.96
N TRP A 67 -32.86 32.30 -13.21
CA TRP A 67 -34.16 31.63 -13.00
C TRP A 67 -34.59 31.62 -11.52
N TYR A 68 -33.66 31.31 -10.63
CA TYR A 68 -33.87 31.26 -9.18
C TYR A 68 -34.28 32.63 -8.61
N ILE A 69 -33.64 33.71 -9.08
CA ILE A 69 -33.92 35.08 -8.66
C ILE A 69 -35.24 35.56 -9.28
N ALA A 70 -35.42 35.37 -10.59
CA ALA A 70 -36.62 35.82 -11.30
C ALA A 70 -37.91 35.25 -10.71
N SER A 71 -37.94 33.95 -10.41
CA SER A 71 -39.13 33.29 -9.83
C SER A 71 -39.49 33.82 -8.44
N ARG A 72 -38.50 34.13 -7.60
CA ARG A 72 -38.70 34.67 -6.24
C ARG A 72 -39.07 36.14 -6.25
N VAL A 73 -38.35 36.95 -7.02
CA VAL A 73 -38.59 38.39 -7.11
C VAL A 73 -39.96 38.66 -7.72
N TRP A 74 -40.37 37.89 -8.74
CA TRP A 74 -41.72 37.99 -9.30
C TRP A 74 -42.81 37.77 -8.25
N GLY A 75 -42.67 36.74 -7.41
CA GLY A 75 -43.62 36.45 -6.34
C GLY A 75 -43.72 37.57 -5.31
N ASN A 76 -42.58 38.17 -4.93
CA ASN A 76 -42.54 39.28 -3.97
C ASN A 76 -43.15 40.56 -4.55
N ILE A 77 -42.88 40.85 -5.84
CA ILE A 77 -43.50 41.97 -6.56
C ILE A 77 -45.01 41.79 -6.65
N ALA A 78 -45.48 40.59 -6.99
CA ALA A 78 -46.91 40.29 -7.11
C ALA A 78 -47.67 40.41 -5.78
N ARG A 79 -47.01 40.13 -4.64
CA ARG A 79 -47.59 40.27 -3.29
C ARG A 79 -47.36 41.64 -2.65
N ALA A 80 -46.64 42.55 -3.31
CA ALA A 80 -46.19 43.83 -2.76
C ALA A 80 -45.40 43.68 -1.43
N GLU A 81 -44.72 42.55 -1.27
CA GLU A 81 -43.87 42.27 -0.10
C GLU A 81 -42.45 42.80 -0.34
N SER A 82 -41.78 43.21 0.75
CA SER A 82 -40.36 43.54 0.70
C SER A 82 -39.53 42.33 0.25
N ILE A 83 -38.51 42.56 -0.58
CA ILE A 83 -37.63 41.49 -1.08
C ILE A 83 -36.69 41.02 0.04
N ASP A 84 -36.81 39.75 0.43
CA ASP A 84 -35.83 39.09 1.31
C ASP A 84 -34.57 38.71 0.52
N LEU A 85 -33.43 39.32 0.86
CA LEU A 85 -32.16 39.09 0.19
C LEU A 85 -31.47 37.78 0.61
N TYR A 86 -31.79 37.23 1.77
CA TYR A 86 -31.05 36.09 2.32
C TYR A 86 -31.13 34.84 1.42
N PRO A 87 -32.30 34.43 0.90
CA PRO A 87 -32.39 33.32 -0.06
C PRO A 87 -31.73 33.63 -1.40
N LEU A 88 -31.66 34.91 -1.81
CA LEU A 88 -31.08 35.34 -3.07
C LEU A 88 -29.55 35.29 -3.06
N MET A 89 -28.90 35.33 -1.90
CA MET A 89 -27.44 35.24 -1.79
C MET A 89 -26.88 33.85 -2.11
N ARG A 90 -27.68 32.80 -2.01
CA ARG A 90 -27.27 31.41 -2.25
C ARG A 90 -26.68 31.17 -3.65
N PRO A 91 -27.36 31.50 -4.77
CA PRO A 91 -26.79 31.35 -6.11
C PRO A 91 -25.45 32.09 -6.28
N PHE A 92 -25.29 33.26 -5.67
CA PHE A 92 -24.04 34.02 -5.71
C PHE A 92 -22.92 33.34 -4.93
N ALA A 93 -23.22 32.78 -3.74
CA ALA A 93 -22.25 32.04 -2.95
C ALA A 93 -21.77 30.78 -3.69
N LEU A 94 -22.68 30.05 -4.36
CA LEU A 94 -22.31 28.89 -5.19
C LEU A 94 -21.52 29.31 -6.43
N GLY A 95 -21.88 30.40 -7.09
CA GLY A 95 -21.11 30.95 -8.21
C GLY A 95 -19.67 31.35 -7.82
N LEU A 96 -19.51 31.97 -6.65
CA LEU A 96 -18.20 32.29 -6.08
C LEU A 96 -17.40 31.01 -5.75
N ALA A 97 -18.07 29.99 -5.21
CA ALA A 97 -17.44 28.70 -4.95
C ALA A 97 -16.96 28.01 -6.24
N ILE A 98 -17.68 28.15 -7.36
CA ILE A 98 -17.24 27.65 -8.68
C ILE A 98 -16.02 28.43 -9.19
N MET A 99 -15.99 29.75 -9.01
CA MET A 99 -14.86 30.59 -9.43
C MET A 99 -13.56 30.24 -8.70
N PHE A 100 -13.67 29.98 -7.39
CA PHE A 100 -12.55 29.60 -6.53
C PHE A 100 -12.51 28.08 -6.25
N PHE A 101 -13.03 27.27 -7.15
CA PHE A 101 -13.18 25.83 -6.93
C PHE A 101 -11.87 25.11 -6.54
N PRO A 102 -10.69 25.40 -7.13
CA PRO A 102 -9.43 24.82 -6.67
C PRO A 102 -9.12 25.12 -5.20
N ALA A 103 -9.47 26.31 -4.72
CA ALA A 103 -9.31 26.67 -3.31
C ALA A 103 -10.30 25.90 -2.41
N VAL A 104 -11.54 25.68 -2.87
CA VAL A 104 -12.53 24.87 -2.15
C VAL A 104 -12.02 23.43 -1.97
N LEU A 105 -11.48 22.81 -3.02
CA LEU A 105 -10.84 21.50 -2.91
C LEU A 105 -9.65 21.51 -1.95
N GLY A 106 -8.82 22.56 -2.00
CA GLY A 106 -7.70 22.73 -1.08
C GLY A 106 -8.15 22.77 0.39
N VAL A 107 -9.22 23.50 0.69
CA VAL A 107 -9.81 23.56 2.04
C VAL A 107 -10.36 22.19 2.45
N MET A 108 -11.11 21.52 1.58
CA MET A 108 -11.64 20.18 1.86
C MET A 108 -10.52 19.18 2.15
N ASN A 109 -9.49 19.14 1.31
CA ASN A 109 -8.32 18.29 1.51
C ASN A 109 -7.57 18.64 2.79
N GLY A 110 -7.49 19.92 3.14
CA GLY A 110 -6.92 20.38 4.41
C GLY A 110 -7.68 19.85 5.62
N VAL A 111 -9.00 19.90 5.61
CA VAL A 111 -9.87 19.38 6.68
C VAL A 111 -9.79 17.86 6.78
N LEU A 112 -9.64 17.15 5.66
CA LEU A 112 -9.53 15.68 5.63
C LEU A 112 -8.11 15.16 5.92
N LYS A 113 -7.09 16.02 5.90
CA LYS A 113 -5.69 15.64 6.10
C LYS A 113 -5.42 14.93 7.44
N PRO A 114 -5.98 15.35 8.60
CA PRO A 114 -5.77 14.65 9.87
C PRO A 114 -6.29 13.20 9.83
N THR A 115 -7.43 12.96 9.18
CA THR A 115 -7.99 11.61 9.01
C THR A 115 -7.04 10.74 8.19
N VAL A 116 -6.54 11.26 7.06
CA VAL A 116 -5.58 10.56 6.21
C VAL A 116 -4.27 10.25 6.97
N LEU A 117 -3.76 11.21 7.75
CA LEU A 117 -2.56 11.01 8.57
C LEU A 117 -2.78 9.95 9.66
N GLY A 118 -3.94 9.96 10.32
CA GLY A 118 -4.32 8.95 11.32
C GLY A 118 -4.39 7.54 10.74
N THR A 119 -5.04 7.38 9.59
CA THR A 119 -5.12 6.07 8.90
C THR A 119 -3.74 5.60 8.43
N ASN A 120 -2.91 6.50 7.89
CA ASN A 120 -1.55 6.17 7.49
C ASN A 120 -0.66 5.77 8.68
N ALA A 121 -0.85 6.38 9.85
CA ALA A 121 -0.14 5.97 11.07
C ALA A 121 -0.56 4.56 11.49
N MET A 122 -1.85 4.23 11.44
CA MET A 122 -2.37 2.89 11.75
C MET A 122 -1.79 1.81 10.84
N VAL A 123 -1.63 2.09 9.54
CA VAL A 123 -0.96 1.17 8.60
C VAL A 123 0.51 0.98 8.97
N LYS A 124 1.24 2.07 9.26
CA LYS A 124 2.66 2.00 9.69
C LYS A 124 2.84 1.23 10.99
N ASP A 125 1.94 1.40 11.94
CA ASP A 125 1.97 0.68 13.21
C ASP A 125 1.66 -0.81 13.00
N SER A 126 0.73 -1.14 12.10
CA SER A 126 0.45 -2.52 11.69
C SER A 126 1.68 -3.17 11.04
N ASP A 127 2.34 -2.47 10.12
CA ASP A 127 3.58 -2.94 9.50
C ASP A 127 4.68 -3.17 10.54
N LYS A 128 4.80 -2.27 11.53
CA LYS A 128 5.78 -2.40 12.62
C LYS A 128 5.47 -3.60 13.51
N ALA A 129 4.20 -3.82 13.86
CA ALA A 129 3.78 -4.98 14.64
C ALA A 129 4.04 -6.29 13.89
N ILE A 130 3.75 -6.34 12.58
CA ILE A 130 4.07 -7.50 11.73
C ILE A 130 5.57 -7.76 11.73
N LYS A 131 6.40 -6.72 11.51
CA LYS A 131 7.87 -6.86 11.57
C LYS A 131 8.36 -7.36 12.93
N ALA A 132 7.78 -6.87 14.02
CA ALA A 132 8.12 -7.32 15.37
C ALA A 132 7.74 -8.80 15.60
N LEU A 133 6.55 -9.22 15.14
CA LEU A 133 6.10 -10.62 15.24
C LEU A 133 6.93 -11.56 14.37
N LEU A 134 7.34 -11.13 13.18
CA LEU A 134 8.26 -11.89 12.33
C LEU A 134 9.62 -12.07 13.02
N LEU A 135 10.16 -11.03 13.63
CA LEU A 135 11.43 -11.08 14.37
C LEU A 135 11.31 -12.01 15.61
N GLN A 136 10.23 -11.91 16.38
CA GLN A 136 9.97 -12.81 17.51
C GLN A 136 9.90 -14.27 17.05
N LYS A 137 9.19 -14.55 15.96
CA LYS A 137 9.11 -15.88 15.36
C LYS A 137 10.48 -16.39 14.93
N GLU A 138 11.33 -15.55 14.37
CA GLU A 138 12.72 -15.91 14.06
C GLU A 138 13.54 -16.23 15.32
N LEU A 139 13.39 -15.46 16.39
CA LEU A 139 14.07 -15.72 17.67
C LEU A 139 13.59 -17.02 18.33
N GLU A 140 12.30 -17.34 18.26
CA GLU A 140 11.75 -18.60 18.76
C GLU A 140 12.16 -19.80 17.92
N LEU A 141 12.21 -19.64 16.59
CA LEU A 141 12.78 -20.65 15.70
C LEU A 141 14.23 -20.94 16.07
N LYS A 142 15.05 -19.90 16.36
CA LYS A 142 16.44 -20.07 16.81
C LYS A 142 16.58 -20.81 18.14
N LYS A 143 15.60 -20.69 19.05
CA LYS A 143 15.59 -21.40 20.34
C LYS A 143 15.22 -22.87 20.20
N THR A 144 14.54 -23.27 19.13
CA THR A 144 14.02 -24.62 18.94
C THR A 144 15.16 -25.62 18.73
N THR A 145 15.12 -26.77 19.42
CA THR A 145 16.15 -27.83 19.36
C THR A 145 16.39 -28.34 17.94
N LYS A 146 15.34 -28.44 17.11
CA LYS A 146 15.45 -28.79 15.68
C LYS A 146 16.28 -27.78 14.88
N TRP A 147 16.18 -26.49 15.18
CA TRP A 147 16.93 -25.45 14.48
C TRP A 147 18.41 -25.47 14.90
N LYS A 148 18.70 -25.66 16.18
CA LYS A 148 20.08 -25.81 16.68
C LYS A 148 20.78 -27.04 16.10
N ALA A 149 20.08 -28.18 16.09
CA ALA A 149 20.58 -29.43 15.51
C ALA A 149 20.83 -29.36 13.99
N LEU A 150 19.92 -28.75 13.21
CA LEU A 150 19.97 -28.81 11.74
C LEU A 150 20.62 -27.58 11.07
N VAL A 151 20.61 -26.42 11.73
CA VAL A 151 21.11 -25.15 11.18
C VAL A 151 22.29 -24.61 12.00
N GLY A 152 22.13 -24.51 13.32
CA GLY A 152 23.15 -23.93 14.23
C GLY A 152 23.47 -22.45 13.92
N GLU A 153 24.30 -21.79 14.74
CA GLU A 153 24.70 -20.39 14.51
C GLU A 153 25.58 -20.22 13.26
N ASP A 154 26.39 -21.22 12.92
CA ASP A 154 27.30 -21.22 11.75
C ASP A 154 26.63 -21.70 10.44
N GLY A 155 25.34 -22.07 10.46
CA GLY A 155 24.64 -22.65 9.29
C GLY A 155 25.08 -24.09 8.92
N LEU A 156 26.03 -24.64 9.67
CA LEU A 156 26.60 -25.99 9.49
C LEU A 156 25.85 -27.07 10.28
N GLY A 157 25.05 -26.71 11.30
CA GLY A 157 24.29 -27.65 12.15
C GLY A 157 25.20 -28.50 13.04
N ASP A 158 24.74 -28.83 14.25
CA ASP A 158 25.51 -29.69 15.16
C ASP A 158 25.09 -31.16 15.00
N ARG A 159 25.96 -31.96 14.37
CA ARG A 159 25.76 -33.40 14.15
C ARG A 159 25.56 -34.15 15.47
N LYS A 160 26.28 -33.76 16.53
CA LYS A 160 26.16 -34.41 17.85
C LYS A 160 24.80 -34.14 18.47
N GLU A 161 24.27 -32.94 18.27
CA GLU A 161 22.96 -32.55 18.78
C GLU A 161 21.82 -33.17 17.95
N TRP A 162 21.99 -33.34 16.63
CA TRP A 162 21.06 -34.07 15.77
C TRP A 162 20.99 -35.57 16.10
N TYR A 163 22.12 -36.23 16.35
CA TYR A 163 22.14 -37.66 16.69
C TYR A 163 21.44 -37.93 18.02
N LYS A 164 21.65 -37.07 19.03
CA LYS A 164 20.91 -37.09 20.30
C LYS A 164 19.40 -36.92 20.13
N TYR A 165 18.99 -36.12 19.15
CA TYR A 165 17.59 -35.85 18.86
C TYR A 165 16.89 -36.97 18.08
N THR A 166 17.61 -37.65 17.18
CA THR A 166 17.04 -38.70 16.31
C THR A 166 17.12 -40.10 16.91
N HIS A 167 18.10 -40.38 17.77
CA HIS A 167 18.34 -41.70 18.38
C HIS A 167 18.38 -41.65 19.92
N PRO A 168 17.29 -41.21 20.59
CA PRO A 168 17.29 -40.99 22.05
C PRO A 168 17.60 -42.25 22.86
N LYS A 169 17.15 -43.43 22.38
CA LYS A 169 17.35 -44.72 23.07
C LYS A 169 18.79 -45.24 22.99
N GLU A 170 19.51 -44.95 21.91
CA GLU A 170 20.89 -45.43 21.71
C GLU A 170 21.89 -44.60 22.54
N VAL A 171 21.57 -43.32 22.75
CA VAL A 171 22.34 -42.41 23.60
C VAL A 171 22.12 -42.68 25.09
N GLU A 172 20.89 -43.00 25.51
CA GLU A 172 20.60 -43.41 26.90
C GLU A 172 21.23 -44.78 27.25
N GLU A 173 21.39 -45.67 26.28
CA GLU A 173 22.05 -46.98 26.45
C GLU A 173 23.60 -46.92 26.34
N GLY A 174 24.19 -45.74 26.09
CA GLY A 174 25.65 -45.56 26.05
C GLY A 174 26.34 -46.26 24.87
N LYS A 175 25.62 -46.60 23.80
CA LYS A 175 26.19 -47.25 22.62
C LYS A 175 26.89 -46.21 21.72
N GLU A 176 28.19 -46.36 21.52
CA GLU A 176 28.94 -45.53 20.56
C GLU A 176 28.58 -45.93 19.12
N GLU A 177 28.48 -44.93 18.23
CA GLU A 177 28.23 -45.14 16.80
C GLU A 177 29.30 -46.07 16.19
N SER A 178 28.86 -47.20 15.64
CA SER A 178 29.75 -48.04 14.83
C SER A 178 30.15 -47.30 13.56
N TRP A 179 31.40 -47.46 13.08
CA TRP A 179 31.95 -46.65 11.97
C TRP A 179 31.14 -46.75 10.66
N TYR A 180 30.47 -47.89 10.42
CA TYR A 180 29.53 -48.05 9.31
C TYR A 180 28.22 -47.27 9.52
N ALA A 181 27.71 -47.23 10.75
CA ALA A 181 26.53 -46.44 11.12
C ALA A 181 26.80 -44.93 11.04
N ALA A 182 28.01 -44.48 11.40
CA ALA A 182 28.43 -43.09 11.28
C ALA A 182 28.39 -42.57 9.83
N ILE A 183 28.69 -43.42 8.83
CA ILE A 183 28.60 -43.05 7.41
C ILE A 183 27.12 -42.91 6.98
N GLY A 184 26.26 -43.85 7.40
CA GLY A 184 24.81 -43.79 7.13
C GLY A 184 24.14 -42.57 7.78
N ASN A 185 24.47 -42.30 9.05
CA ASN A 185 23.93 -41.18 9.82
C ASN A 185 24.38 -39.82 9.28
N ASN A 186 25.56 -39.72 8.66
CA ASN A 186 25.99 -38.50 7.96
C ASN A 186 25.15 -38.21 6.71
N ILE A 187 24.78 -39.25 5.96
CA ILE A 187 23.92 -39.12 4.79
C ILE A 187 22.50 -38.74 5.23
N LEU A 188 21.97 -39.37 6.28
CA LEU A 188 20.68 -39.05 6.87
C LEU A 188 20.63 -37.62 7.42
N PHE A 189 21.65 -37.18 8.15
CA PHE A 189 21.77 -35.80 8.65
C PHE A 189 21.79 -34.77 7.51
N TRP A 190 22.55 -35.05 6.45
CA TRP A 190 22.61 -34.17 5.28
C TRP A 190 21.26 -34.13 4.55
N ALA A 191 20.57 -35.27 4.42
CA ALA A 191 19.24 -35.36 3.82
C ALA A 191 18.19 -34.60 4.66
N ASP A 192 18.16 -34.79 5.97
CA ASP A 192 17.26 -34.07 6.89
C ASP A 192 17.50 -32.55 6.87
N LYS A 193 18.77 -32.15 6.84
CA LYS A 193 19.15 -30.74 6.72
C LYS A 193 18.68 -30.15 5.39
N GLN A 194 18.80 -30.91 4.31
CA GLN A 194 18.34 -30.48 2.99
C GLN A 194 16.81 -30.39 2.94
N ASP A 195 16.07 -31.37 3.47
CA ASP A 195 14.59 -31.33 3.56
C ASP A 195 14.12 -30.14 4.42
N TYR A 196 14.76 -29.89 5.56
CA TYR A 196 14.44 -28.75 6.41
C TYR A 196 14.66 -27.42 5.69
N LYS A 197 15.81 -27.25 5.02
CA LYS A 197 16.09 -26.06 4.20
C LYS A 197 15.10 -25.91 3.05
N MET A 198 14.72 -27.00 2.41
CA MET A 198 13.76 -26.97 1.30
C MET A 198 12.36 -26.55 1.77
N ARG A 199 11.87 -27.13 2.88
CA ARG A 199 10.59 -26.76 3.49
C ARG A 199 10.59 -25.31 3.96
N GLN A 200 11.66 -24.85 4.58
CA GLN A 200 11.77 -23.46 5.03
C GLN A 200 11.91 -22.49 3.85
N GLY A 201 12.63 -22.88 2.79
CA GLY A 201 12.71 -22.15 1.53
C GLY A 201 11.35 -22.01 0.85
N PHE A 202 10.57 -23.09 0.77
CA PHE A 202 9.21 -23.04 0.24
C PHE A 202 8.28 -22.14 1.08
N LYS A 203 8.38 -22.20 2.41
CA LYS A 203 7.63 -21.28 3.30
C LYS A 203 8.02 -19.81 3.08
N LYS A 204 9.31 -19.53 2.89
CA LYS A 204 9.79 -18.16 2.62
C LYS A 204 9.31 -17.66 1.26
N PHE A 205 9.44 -18.49 0.22
CA PHE A 205 8.91 -18.19 -1.11
C PHE A 205 7.40 -17.93 -1.08
N LEU A 206 6.64 -18.78 -0.40
CA LEU A 206 5.19 -18.57 -0.24
C LEU A 206 4.88 -17.25 0.47
N SER A 207 5.63 -16.91 1.53
CA SER A 207 5.49 -15.63 2.22
C SER A 207 5.80 -14.43 1.33
N GLU A 208 6.86 -14.51 0.50
CA GLU A 208 7.22 -13.45 -0.46
C GLU A 208 6.13 -13.28 -1.53
N VAL A 209 5.56 -14.37 -2.04
CA VAL A 209 4.44 -14.32 -3.01
C VAL A 209 3.19 -13.70 -2.37
N LEU A 210 2.84 -14.07 -1.14
CA LEU A 210 1.71 -13.45 -0.43
C LEU A 210 1.96 -11.96 -0.16
N GLN A 211 3.19 -11.59 0.22
CA GLN A 211 3.57 -10.20 0.46
C GLN A 211 3.51 -9.37 -0.84
N LEU A 212 3.96 -9.92 -1.96
CA LEU A 212 3.82 -9.31 -3.29
C LEU A 212 2.34 -9.11 -3.64
N GLY A 213 1.50 -10.13 -3.41
CA GLY A 213 0.06 -10.04 -3.60
C GLY A 213 -0.60 -8.95 -2.74
N TYR A 214 -0.18 -8.82 -1.48
CA TYR A 214 -0.64 -7.76 -0.58
C TYR A 214 -0.29 -6.36 -1.11
N TYR A 215 0.96 -6.14 -1.52
CA TYR A 215 1.37 -4.85 -2.06
C TYR A 215 0.69 -4.53 -3.40
N ALA A 216 0.52 -5.52 -4.27
CA ALA A 216 -0.21 -5.35 -5.52
C ALA A 216 -1.68 -4.97 -5.27
N ALA A 217 -2.36 -5.66 -4.33
CA ALA A 217 -3.73 -5.33 -3.95
C ALA A 217 -3.85 -3.93 -3.33
N SER A 218 -2.92 -3.56 -2.44
CA SER A 218 -2.85 -2.22 -1.86
C SER A 218 -2.70 -1.14 -2.93
N LEU A 219 -1.84 -1.38 -3.93
CA LEU A 219 -1.67 -0.47 -5.05
C LEU A 219 -2.95 -0.34 -5.89
N CYS A 220 -3.60 -1.45 -6.24
CA CYS A 220 -4.86 -1.43 -6.99
C CYS A 220 -5.96 -0.63 -6.26
N ILE A 221 -6.11 -0.83 -4.95
CA ILE A 221 -7.07 -0.08 -4.13
C ILE A 221 -6.75 1.42 -4.16
N ASN A 222 -5.48 1.78 -4.01
CA ASN A 222 -5.07 3.18 -4.03
C ASN A 222 -5.31 3.81 -5.41
N THR A 223 -5.03 3.09 -6.49
CA THR A 223 -5.32 3.53 -7.87
C THR A 223 -6.79 3.81 -8.08
N VAL A 224 -7.68 2.91 -7.65
CA VAL A 224 -9.14 3.10 -7.76
C VAL A 224 -9.57 4.32 -6.94
N ARG A 225 -9.08 4.45 -5.70
CA ARG A 225 -9.37 5.60 -4.84
C ARG A 225 -8.96 6.92 -5.50
N THR A 226 -7.73 7.02 -5.98
CA THR A 226 -7.25 8.27 -6.59
C THR A 226 -8.01 8.57 -7.87
N PHE A 227 -8.33 7.57 -8.69
CA PHE A 227 -9.15 7.78 -9.87
C PHE A 227 -10.55 8.34 -9.51
N PHE A 228 -11.22 7.79 -8.50
CA PHE A 228 -12.49 8.34 -8.02
C PHE A 228 -12.35 9.79 -7.54
N LEU A 229 -11.31 10.11 -6.76
CA LEU A 229 -11.06 11.48 -6.30
C LEU A 229 -10.79 12.45 -7.46
N ILE A 230 -10.04 12.02 -8.48
CA ILE A 230 -9.81 12.82 -9.69
C ILE A 230 -11.13 13.08 -10.41
N VAL A 231 -11.93 12.04 -10.65
CA VAL A 231 -13.22 12.19 -11.34
C VAL A 231 -14.15 13.13 -10.58
N LEU A 232 -14.23 13.00 -9.25
CA LEU A 232 -15.04 13.89 -8.42
C LEU A 232 -14.50 15.33 -8.41
N ALA A 233 -13.18 15.53 -8.40
CA ALA A 233 -12.57 16.84 -8.48
C ALA A 233 -12.89 17.52 -9.83
N ILE A 234 -12.77 16.80 -10.95
CA ILE A 234 -13.06 17.31 -12.29
C ILE A 234 -14.55 17.65 -12.45
N LEU A 235 -15.45 16.79 -11.97
CA LEU A 235 -16.90 17.01 -12.07
C LEU A 235 -17.46 17.97 -11.02
N GLY A 236 -16.70 18.28 -9.97
CA GLY A 236 -17.16 19.11 -8.85
C GLY A 236 -17.75 20.46 -9.26
N PRO A 237 -17.14 21.26 -10.15
CA PRO A 237 -17.71 22.52 -10.59
C PRO A 237 -19.12 22.35 -11.18
N LEU A 238 -19.36 21.31 -11.99
CA LEU A 238 -20.68 21.05 -12.59
C LEU A 238 -21.73 20.74 -11.52
N VAL A 239 -21.37 19.96 -10.50
CA VAL A 239 -22.28 19.66 -9.40
C VAL A 239 -22.68 20.95 -8.66
N PHE A 240 -21.72 21.84 -8.41
CA PHE A 240 -22.01 23.16 -7.83
C PHE A 240 -22.91 24.01 -8.73
N GLY A 241 -22.71 23.95 -10.05
CA GLY A 241 -23.56 24.64 -11.01
C GLY A 241 -25.01 24.14 -11.01
N PHE A 242 -25.21 22.82 -10.94
CA PHE A 242 -26.55 22.24 -10.82
C PHE A 242 -27.18 22.50 -9.45
N ALA A 243 -26.41 22.59 -8.38
CA ALA A 243 -26.92 22.85 -7.04
C ALA A 243 -27.54 24.25 -6.87
N VAL A 244 -27.36 25.16 -7.85
CA VAL A 244 -28.02 26.46 -7.91
C VAL A 244 -29.52 26.33 -8.15
N PHE A 245 -29.96 25.28 -8.85
CA PHE A 245 -31.38 25.03 -9.09
C PHE A 245 -32.06 24.49 -7.84
N ASP A 246 -33.26 24.98 -7.52
CA ASP A 246 -34.00 24.58 -6.31
C ASP A 246 -34.26 23.07 -6.22
N GLY A 247 -34.48 22.39 -7.34
CA GLY A 247 -34.71 20.94 -7.36
C GLY A 247 -33.43 20.09 -7.23
N LEU A 248 -32.27 20.62 -7.56
CA LEU A 248 -31.01 19.87 -7.67
C LEU A 248 -30.03 20.17 -6.54
N GLN A 249 -30.47 20.84 -5.48
CA GLN A 249 -29.65 21.20 -4.33
C GLN A 249 -28.97 19.99 -3.65
N HIS A 250 -29.65 18.85 -3.65
CA HIS A 250 -29.16 17.61 -3.05
C HIS A 250 -27.87 17.07 -3.71
N THR A 251 -27.63 17.43 -4.97
CA THR A 251 -26.44 16.97 -5.72
C THR A 251 -25.15 17.39 -5.04
N LEU A 252 -25.11 18.58 -4.44
CA LEU A 252 -23.98 19.09 -3.67
C LEU A 252 -23.69 18.22 -2.43
N SER A 253 -24.71 17.92 -1.63
CA SER A 253 -24.55 17.07 -0.43
C SER A 253 -24.08 15.66 -0.79
N VAL A 254 -24.59 15.10 -1.88
CA VAL A 254 -24.19 13.77 -2.37
C VAL A 254 -22.73 13.78 -2.85
N TRP A 255 -22.31 14.83 -3.55
CA TRP A 255 -20.92 14.98 -3.99
C TRP A 255 -19.96 15.13 -2.81
N ILE A 256 -20.29 15.98 -1.81
CA ILE A 256 -19.48 16.12 -0.60
C ILE A 256 -19.36 14.77 0.12
N ALA A 257 -20.47 14.04 0.30
CA ALA A 257 -20.45 12.74 0.97
C ALA A 257 -19.56 11.73 0.23
N ARG A 258 -19.63 11.67 -1.11
CA ARG A 258 -18.79 10.79 -1.92
C ARG A 258 -17.32 11.22 -2.00
N TYR A 259 -17.02 12.51 -1.81
CA TYR A 259 -15.66 13.00 -1.80
C TYR A 259 -14.95 12.64 -0.47
N ILE A 260 -15.70 12.67 0.62
CA ILE A 260 -15.18 12.36 1.97
C ILE A 260 -14.97 10.84 2.14
N ASN A 261 -15.84 10.01 1.54
CA ASN A 261 -15.87 8.56 1.71
C ASN A 261 -15.09 7.82 0.62
#